data_AF-A0A2V6F164-F1
#
_entry.id   AF-A0A2V6F164-F1
#
_cell.length_a   1.000
_cell.length_b   1.000
_cell.length_c   1.000
_cell.angle_alpha   90.00
_cell.angle_beta   90.00
_cell.angle_gamma   90.00
#
_symmetry.space_group_name_H-M   'P 1'
#
loop_
_entity.id
_entity.type
_entity.pdbx_description
1 polymer ?
#
loop_
_entity_poly.entity_id
_entity_poly.type
_entity_poly.pdbx_seq_one_letter_code
_entity_poly.pdbx_strand_id
1 'polypeptide(L)' 'DGNWQTWSTDEWQFFIDDVRAHQLAEGGLLVLEFHPQKNGELYAPDVRELFLKNRARLFRSRVFLK' A
#
# COMPACT_ATOMS: atom_id res chain seq x y z
N ASP A 1 -8.26 5.50 -20.82
CA ASP A 1 -8.70 6.62 -19.95
C ASP A 1 -7.97 6.68 -18.60
N GLY A 2 -7.10 5.73 -18.24
CA GLY A 2 -6.15 5.90 -17.11
C GLY A 2 -6.80 5.84 -15.72
N ASN A 3 -8.01 5.29 -15.63
CA ASN A 3 -8.59 4.82 -14.39
C ASN A 3 -8.06 3.41 -14.12
N TRP A 4 -6.89 3.32 -13.49
CA TRP A 4 -6.44 2.06 -12.93
C TRP A 4 -7.36 1.75 -11.75
N GLN A 5 -8.06 0.62 -11.81
CA GLN A 5 -8.88 0.18 -10.68
C GLN A 5 -7.94 -0.19 -9.53
N THR A 6 -7.98 0.62 -8.47
CA THR A 6 -7.23 0.32 -7.25
C THR A 6 -7.97 -0.71 -6.42
N TRP A 7 -7.21 -1.58 -5.76
CA TRP A 7 -7.79 -2.51 -4.80
C TRP A 7 -8.51 -1.77 -3.67
N SER A 8 -9.64 -2.35 -3.29
CA SER A 8 -10.42 -1.99 -2.11
C SER A 8 -9.68 -2.32 -0.81
N THR A 9 -10.20 -1.83 0.31
CA THR A 9 -9.67 -2.19 1.64
C THR A 9 -9.73 -3.69 1.92
N ASP A 10 -10.77 -4.38 1.45
CA ASP A 10 -10.96 -5.80 1.73
C ASP A 10 -9.95 -6.65 0.95
N GLU A 11 -9.67 -6.30 -0.30
CA GLU A 11 -8.64 -6.93 -1.11
C GLU A 11 -7.23 -6.72 -0.51
N TRP A 12 -6.95 -5.50 -0.02
CA TRP A 12 -5.68 -5.22 0.67
C TRP A 12 -5.55 -5.98 1.99
N GLN A 13 -6.61 -6.07 2.78
CA GLN A 13 -6.58 -6.77 4.06
C GLN A 13 -6.35 -8.27 3.84
N PHE A 14 -7.08 -8.86 2.89
CA PHE A 14 -6.87 -10.25 2.48
C PHE A 14 -5.41 -10.51 2.09
N PHE A 15 -4.84 -9.67 1.21
CA PHE A 15 -3.45 -9.82 0.76
C PHE A 15 -2.43 -9.71 1.91
N ILE A 16 -2.59 -8.72 2.79
CA ILE A 16 -1.70 -8.52 3.95
C ILE A 16 -1.74 -9.74 4.88
N ASP A 17 -2.93 -10.28 5.14
CA ASP A 17 -3.10 -11.43 6.01
C ASP A 17 -2.49 -12.70 5.40
N ASP A 18 -2.73 -12.94 4.11
CA ASP A 18 -2.17 -14.09 3.38
C ASP A 18 -0.62 -14.05 3.35
N VAL A 19 -0.04 -12.89 3.04
CA VAL A 19 1.42 -12.71 3.01
C VAL A 19 2.02 -12.95 4.39
N ARG A 20 1.41 -12.45 5.47
CA ARG A 20 1.89 -12.67 6.83
C ARG A 20 1.78 -14.12 7.28
N ALA A 21 0.71 -14.80 6.92
CA ALA A 21 0.45 -16.16 7.34
C ALA A 21 1.32 -17.18 6.59
N HIS A 22 1.66 -16.90 5.32
CA HIS A 22 2.17 -17.93 4.43
C HIS A 22 3.49 -17.59 3.73
N GLN A 23 3.84 -16.30 3.59
CA GLN A 23 4.98 -15.87 2.77
C GLN A 23 6.09 -15.21 3.56
N LEU A 24 5.78 -14.55 4.68
CA LEU A 24 6.79 -13.89 5.52
C LEU A 24 7.39 -14.87 6.53
N ALA A 25 8.72 -15.01 6.47
CA ALA A 25 9.48 -15.62 7.56
C ALA A 25 9.40 -14.75 8.82
N GLU A 26 9.74 -15.34 9.98
CA GLU A 26 9.82 -14.60 11.24
C GLU A 26 10.75 -13.37 11.10
N GLY A 27 10.25 -12.19 11.44
CA GLY A 27 10.97 -10.92 11.28
C GLY A 27 11.05 -10.38 9.84
N GLY A 28 10.43 -11.04 8.86
CA GLY A 28 10.35 -10.58 7.48
C GLY A 28 9.56 -9.27 7.32
N LEU A 29 9.88 -8.51 6.27
CA LEU A 29 9.25 -7.22 5.96
C LEU A 29 8.60 -7.25 4.58
N LEU A 30 7.35 -6.80 4.51
CA LEU A 30 6.68 -6.49 3.25
C LEU A 30 6.93 -5.02 2.88
N VAL A 31 7.49 -4.79 1.68
CA VAL A 31 7.68 -3.46 1.10
C VAL A 31 6.81 -3.34 -0.14
N LEU A 32 6.00 -2.27 -0.20
CA LEU A 32 5.09 -1.99 -1.31
C LEU A 32 5.47 -0.65 -1.94
N GLU A 33 5.65 -0.64 -3.26
CA GLU A 33 5.80 0.58 -4.05
C GLU A 33 4.57 0.81 -4.91
N PHE A 34 4.09 2.05 -4.93
CA PHE A 34 2.85 2.43 -5.60
C PHE A 34 3.14 3.41 -6.73
N HIS A 35 2.56 3.15 -7.89
CA HIS A 35 2.45 4.15 -8.94
C HIS A 35 1.41 5.20 -8.55
N PRO A 36 1.70 6.51 -8.74
CA PRO A 36 0.71 7.54 -8.50
C PRO A 36 -0.46 7.43 -9.47
N GLN A 37 -1.67 7.62 -8.95
CA GLN A 37 -2.87 7.84 -9.74
C GLN A 37 -2.83 9.22 -10.42
N LYS A 38 -3.81 9.49 -11.30
CA LYS A 38 -3.92 10.79 -11.98
C LYS A 38 -4.01 12.00 -11.06
N ASN A 39 -4.63 11.83 -9.88
CA ASN A 39 -4.72 12.87 -8.86
C ASN A 39 -3.41 13.02 -8.05
N GLY A 40 -2.35 12.28 -8.39
CA GLY A 40 -1.07 12.27 -7.70
C GLY A 40 -1.03 11.40 -6.44
N GLU A 41 -2.18 10.97 -5.93
CA GLU A 41 -2.28 10.09 -4.76
C GLU A 41 -1.85 8.66 -5.10
N LEU A 42 -1.36 7.93 -4.10
CA LEU A 42 -0.83 6.58 -4.29
C LEU A 42 -1.92 5.51 -4.14
N TYR A 43 -2.88 5.76 -3.26
CA TYR A 43 -3.98 4.87 -2.90
C TYR A 43 -5.06 5.71 -2.20
N ALA A 44 -6.26 5.13 -2.06
CA ALA A 44 -7.38 5.81 -1.43
C ALA A 44 -7.16 6.05 0.09
N PRO A 45 -7.81 7.06 0.69
CA PRO A 45 -7.62 7.40 2.11
C PRO A 45 -7.94 6.26 3.09
N ASP A 46 -8.95 5.46 2.80
CA ASP A 46 -9.33 4.27 3.59
C ASP A 46 -8.25 3.18 3.54
N VAL A 47 -7.61 2.96 2.39
CA VAL A 47 -6.44 2.09 2.24
C VAL A 47 -5.25 2.62 3.05
N ARG A 48 -5.08 3.94 3.14
CA ARG A 48 -4.06 4.55 4.02
C ARG A 48 -4.30 4.19 5.48
N GLU A 49 -5.53 4.31 5.95
CA GLU A 49 -5.91 3.98 7.32
C GLU A 49 -5.72 2.50 7.62
N LEU A 50 -6.07 1.63 6.66
CA LEU A 50 -5.83 0.19 6.73
C LEU A 50 -4.33 -0.13 6.91
N PHE A 51 -3.45 0.48 6.13
CA PHE A 51 -2.00 0.27 6.26
C PHE A 51 -1.49 0.72 7.64
N LEU A 52 -1.94 1.87 8.14
CA LEU A 52 -1.57 2.35 9.47
C LEU A 52 -2.06 1.41 10.59
N LYS A 53 -3.30 0.93 10.49
CA LYS A 53 -3.85 -0.08 11.42
C LYS A 53 -3.03 -1.38 11.39
N ASN A 54 -2.50 -1.72 10.23
CA ASN A 54 -1.58 -2.84 10.04
C ASN A 54 -0.12 -2.53 10.42
N ARG A 55 0.13 -1.45 11.19
CA ARG A 55 1.44 -1.01 11.68
C ARG A 55 2.45 -0.71 10.57
N ALA A 56 1.99 -0.37 9.37
CA ALA A 56 2.87 0.01 8.28
C ALA A 56 3.55 1.35 8.58
N ARG A 57 4.83 1.45 8.21
CA ARG A 57 5.57 2.71 8.19
C ARG A 57 5.48 3.28 6.78
N LEU A 58 4.80 4.40 6.63
CA LEU A 58 4.58 5.02 5.32
C LEU A 58 5.70 6.01 5.02
N PHE A 59 6.51 5.71 4.00
CA PHE A 59 7.54 6.62 3.50
C PHE A 59 7.10 7.20 2.16
N ARG A 60 6.89 8.52 2.10
CA ARG A 60 6.79 9.25 0.83
C ARG A 60 8.16 9.84 0.53
N SER A 61 9.06 9.05 -0.05
CA SER A 61 10.34 9.51 -0.58
C SER A 61 10.12 10.14 -1.96
N ARG A 62 9.58 11.36 -2.00
CA ARG A 62 9.61 12.17 -3.23
C ARG A 62 10.25 13.50 -2.95
N VAL A 63 11.38 13.74 -3.60
CA VAL A 63 12.02 15.06 -3.68
C VAL A 63 11.89 15.51 -5.12
N PHE A 64 11.19 16.61 -5.34
CA PHE A 64 11.08 17.23 -6.65
C PHE A 64 12.10 18.36 -6.72
N LEU A 65 13.00 18.29 -7.68
CA LEU A 65 13.95 19.35 -8.01
C LEU A 65 13.64 19.85 -9.42
N LYS A 66 13.84 21.15 -9.65
CA LYS A 66 13.62 21.83 -10.93
C LYS A 66 14.76 21.58 -11.90
#